data_AF-A0AAF0WD35-F1
#
_entry.id   AF-A0AAF0WD35-F1
#
_cell.length_a   1.000
_cell.length_b   1.000
_cell.length_c   1.000
_cell.angle_alpha   90.00
_cell.angle_beta   90.00
_cell.angle_gamma   90.00
#
_symmetry.space_group_name_H-M   'P 1'
#
loop_
_entity.id
_entity.type
_entity.pdbx_description
1 polymer ?
#
loop_
_entity_poly.entity_id
_entity_poly.type
_entity_poly.pdbx_seq_one_letter_code
_entity_poly.pdbx_strand_id
1 'polypeptide(L)'
;MDEKHRRRKKELERYKERTNTQIIVTALITTVTFTVGFTMPGGLRQSGEIDEGLVVLRKKTVFNAFMISDALAFLLSTCSLFLYFLQSMYEDAREVSKLNAASVGLNIVSIVAMMLTFITGTYVVLSHSLALAITVCLIGSFFFLFVIVLLIKMVYDRQVKRNED
;
A
#
# COMPACT_ATOMS: atom_id res chain seq x y z
N MET A 1 -22.27 37.17 -6.04
CA MET A 1 -21.63 36.18 -6.93
C MET A 1 -20.35 35.59 -6.29
N ASP A 2 -19.69 36.32 -5.38
CA ASP A 2 -18.44 35.90 -4.71
C ASP A 2 -18.55 34.70 -3.78
N GLU A 3 -19.66 34.53 -3.05
CA GLU A 3 -19.78 33.48 -2.04
C GLU A 3 -19.78 32.06 -2.64
N LYS A 4 -20.47 31.87 -3.78
CA LYS A 4 -20.50 30.58 -4.51
C LYS A 4 -19.13 30.26 -5.13
N HIS A 5 -18.41 31.29 -5.59
CA HIS A 5 -17.07 31.13 -6.15
C HIS A 5 -16.04 30.78 -5.05
N ARG A 6 -16.15 31.41 -3.88
CA ARG A 6 -15.33 31.13 -2.69
C ARG A 6 -15.58 29.73 -2.12
N ARG A 7 -16.83 29.25 -2.09
CA ARG A 7 -17.15 27.87 -1.67
C ARG A 7 -16.55 26.83 -2.60
N ARG A 8 -16.71 27.00 -3.92
CA ARG A 8 -16.11 26.08 -4.91
C ARG A 8 -14.58 26.05 -4.84
N LYS A 9 -13.93 27.20 -4.65
CA LYS A 9 -12.48 27.23 -4.41
C LYS A 9 -12.10 26.42 -3.17
N LYS A 10 -12.78 26.62 -2.03
CA LYS A 10 -12.50 25.87 -0.79
C LYS A 10 -12.70 24.36 -0.94
N GLU A 11 -13.72 23.93 -1.68
CA GLU A 11 -13.96 22.51 -1.96
C GLU A 11 -12.89 21.91 -2.87
N LEU A 12 -12.48 22.64 -3.91
CA LEU A 12 -11.41 22.24 -4.82
C LEU A 12 -10.06 22.12 -4.08
N GLU A 13 -9.73 23.09 -3.24
CA GLU A 13 -8.52 23.06 -2.41
C GLU A 13 -8.53 21.83 -1.47
N ARG A 14 -9.67 21.56 -0.78
CA ARG A 14 -9.79 20.38 0.07
C ARG A 14 -9.69 19.06 -0.68
N TYR A 15 -10.25 18.99 -1.89
CA TYR A 15 -10.13 17.82 -2.75
C TYR A 15 -8.66 17.61 -3.15
N LYS A 16 -8.00 18.67 -3.63
CA LYS A 16 -6.61 18.64 -4.07
C LYS A 16 -5.66 18.26 -2.93
N GLU A 17 -5.88 18.77 -1.73
CA GLU A 17 -5.09 18.44 -0.54
C GLU A 17 -5.20 16.96 -0.18
N ARG A 18 -6.42 16.39 -0.17
CA ARG A 18 -6.65 14.96 0.07
C ARG A 18 -6.00 14.08 -0.98
N THR A 19 -6.17 14.40 -2.26
CA THR A 19 -5.55 13.66 -3.36
C THR A 19 -4.02 13.75 -3.27
N ASN A 20 -3.46 14.91 -2.92
CA ASN A 20 -2.02 15.08 -2.77
C ASN A 20 -1.47 14.20 -1.64
N THR A 21 -2.14 14.14 -0.48
CA THR A 21 -1.75 13.23 0.61
C THR A 21 -1.78 11.77 0.14
N GLN A 22 -2.81 11.36 -0.60
CA GLN A 22 -2.90 10.00 -1.12
C GLN A 22 -1.79 9.68 -2.12
N ILE A 23 -1.46 10.62 -3.01
CA ILE A 23 -0.35 10.48 -3.97
C ILE A 23 0.98 10.34 -3.23
N ILE A 24 1.22 11.17 -2.20
CA ILE A 24 2.46 11.10 -1.40
C ILE A 24 2.59 9.73 -0.70
N VAL A 25 1.52 9.26 -0.06
CA VAL A 25 1.51 7.93 0.58
C VAL A 25 1.78 6.83 -0.46
N THR A 26 1.11 6.88 -1.61
CA THR A 26 1.29 5.90 -2.69
C THR A 26 2.74 5.92 -3.22
N ALA A 27 3.31 7.11 -3.46
CA ALA A 27 4.69 7.24 -3.88
C ALA A 27 5.68 6.67 -2.85
N LEU A 28 5.44 6.94 -1.55
CA LEU A 28 6.23 6.37 -0.47
C LEU A 28 6.18 4.84 -0.47
N ILE A 29 4.98 4.26 -0.64
CA ILE A 29 4.79 2.80 -0.73
C ILE A 29 5.63 2.22 -1.88
N THR A 30 5.54 2.84 -3.07
CA THR A 30 6.31 2.47 -4.25
C THR A 30 7.82 2.54 -3.99
N THR A 31 8.33 3.60 -3.35
CA THR A 31 9.77 3.74 -3.07
C THR A 31 10.27 2.71 -2.06
N VAL A 32 9.49 2.42 -1.01
CA VAL A 32 9.86 1.44 0.02
C VAL A 32 9.93 0.03 -0.59
N THR A 33 8.90 -0.39 -1.32
CA THR A 33 8.85 -1.71 -1.98
C THR A 33 9.92 -1.84 -3.07
N PHE A 34 10.15 -0.78 -3.86
CA PHE A 34 11.28 -0.72 -4.80
C PHE A 34 12.62 -0.93 -4.09
N THR A 35 12.84 -0.26 -2.97
CA THR A 35 14.07 -0.39 -2.18
C THR A 35 14.21 -1.82 -1.67
N VAL A 36 13.15 -2.43 -1.13
CA VAL A 36 13.14 -3.84 -0.68
C VAL A 36 13.56 -4.80 -1.80
N GLY A 37 13.12 -4.56 -3.04
CA GLY A 37 13.54 -5.36 -4.20
C GLY A 37 15.05 -5.33 -4.46
N PHE A 38 15.73 -4.21 -4.18
CA PHE A 38 17.18 -4.07 -4.37
C PHE A 38 18.01 -4.36 -3.11
N THR A 39 17.45 -4.13 -1.92
CA THR A 39 18.15 -4.24 -0.64
C THR A 39 17.75 -5.48 0.15
N MET A 40 17.07 -6.43 -0.50
CA MET A 40 16.55 -7.64 0.13
C MET A 40 17.63 -8.31 0.99
N PRO A 41 17.37 -8.57 2.28
CA PRO A 41 18.35 -9.10 3.22
C PRO A 41 18.61 -10.57 2.89
N GLY A 42 19.47 -10.80 1.90
CA GLY A 42 19.91 -12.11 1.43
C GLY A 42 21.43 -12.24 1.31
N GLY A 43 22.18 -11.16 1.58
CA GLY A 43 23.64 -11.16 1.67
C GLY A 43 24.35 -11.83 0.49
N LEU A 44 24.72 -11.06 -0.54
CA LEU A 44 25.65 -11.55 -1.55
C LEU A 44 27.07 -11.60 -0.95
N ARG A 45 27.49 -12.73 -0.37
CA ARG A 45 28.90 -12.93 -0.03
C ARG A 45 29.63 -13.66 -1.16
N GLN A 46 30.74 -13.04 -1.56
CA GLN A 46 31.77 -13.61 -2.42
C GLN A 46 32.46 -14.80 -1.73
N SER A 47 32.80 -15.79 -2.55
CA SER A 47 33.84 -16.80 -2.36
C SER A 47 33.51 -18.00 -1.47
N GLY A 48 33.18 -19.13 -2.12
CA GLY A 48 33.87 -20.39 -1.78
C GLY A 48 33.08 -21.56 -1.20
N GLU A 49 31.81 -21.41 -0.81
CA GLU A 49 31.02 -22.54 -0.31
C GLU A 49 29.68 -22.68 -1.03
N ILE A 50 29.39 -23.92 -1.43
CA ILE A 50 28.35 -24.33 -2.35
C ILE A 50 27.00 -24.32 -1.60
N ASP A 51 26.13 -23.38 -1.97
CA ASP A 51 24.66 -23.48 -1.89
C ASP A 51 23.89 -23.26 -0.55
N GLU A 52 24.32 -22.37 0.36
CA GLU A 52 23.55 -22.16 1.61
C GLU A 52 22.91 -20.78 1.84
N GLY A 53 23.37 -19.69 1.22
CA GLY A 53 22.82 -18.34 1.50
C GLY A 53 21.46 -18.04 0.84
N LEU A 54 21.38 -18.21 -0.49
CA LEU A 54 20.18 -17.93 -1.27
C LEU A 54 19.14 -19.08 -1.14
N VAL A 55 19.61 -20.30 -0.89
CA VAL A 55 18.79 -21.52 -0.81
C VAL A 55 18.06 -21.64 0.53
N VAL A 56 18.62 -21.14 1.64
CA VAL A 56 17.99 -21.26 2.97
C VAL A 56 16.79 -20.33 3.15
N LEU A 57 16.84 -19.07 2.66
CA LEU A 57 15.67 -18.19 2.68
C LEU A 57 14.65 -18.59 1.60
N ARG A 58 15.08 -18.92 0.38
CA ARG A 58 14.19 -19.32 -0.72
C ARG A 58 13.47 -20.65 -0.49
N LYS A 59 13.99 -21.53 0.37
CA LYS A 59 13.31 -22.78 0.80
C LYS A 59 12.16 -22.52 1.79
N LYS A 60 12.06 -21.35 2.43
CA LYS A 60 10.92 -21.03 3.30
C LYS A 60 9.78 -20.45 2.47
N THR A 61 8.63 -21.13 2.49
CA THR A 61 7.36 -20.67 1.88
C THR A 61 7.02 -19.20 2.21
N VAL A 62 7.39 -18.74 3.41
CA VAL A 62 7.15 -17.37 3.87
C VAL A 62 7.97 -16.31 3.09
N PHE A 63 9.16 -16.66 2.61
CA PHE A 63 10.00 -15.76 1.80
C PHE A 63 9.42 -15.55 0.39
N ASN A 64 8.94 -16.62 -0.24
CA ASN A 64 8.27 -16.50 -1.54
C ASN A 64 6.97 -15.70 -1.40
N ALA A 65 6.20 -15.92 -0.32
CA ALA A 65 5.00 -15.14 -0.04
C ALA A 65 5.31 -13.65 0.21
N PHE A 66 6.40 -13.36 0.93
CA PHE A 66 6.90 -11.99 1.13
C PHE A 66 7.22 -11.30 -0.19
N MET A 67 8.02 -11.94 -1.04
CA MET A 67 8.46 -11.35 -2.31
C MET A 67 7.31 -11.15 -3.30
N ILE A 68 6.35 -12.10 -3.36
CA ILE A 68 5.15 -11.96 -4.19
C ILE A 68 4.26 -10.82 -3.66
N SER A 69 4.09 -10.73 -2.34
CA SER A 69 3.28 -9.66 -1.72
C SER A 69 3.91 -8.28 -1.94
N ASP A 70 5.24 -8.17 -1.83
CA ASP A 70 6.00 -6.94 -2.09
C ASP A 70 5.88 -6.49 -3.55
N ALA A 71 6.03 -7.42 -4.49
CA ALA A 71 5.86 -7.14 -5.92
C ALA A 71 4.41 -6.71 -6.24
N LEU A 72 3.41 -7.37 -5.64
CA LEU A 72 2.00 -6.96 -5.78
C LEU A 72 1.76 -5.57 -5.20
N ALA A 73 2.29 -5.26 -4.02
CA ALA A 73 2.17 -3.95 -3.41
C ALA A 73 2.78 -2.86 -4.31
N PHE A 74 3.97 -3.11 -4.86
CA PHE A 74 4.66 -2.21 -5.79
C PHE A 74 3.86 -1.98 -7.08
N LEU A 75 3.39 -3.06 -7.72
CA LEU A 75 2.63 -2.98 -8.96
C LEU A 75 1.30 -2.25 -8.75
N LEU A 76 0.55 -2.58 -7.70
CA LEU A 76 -0.73 -1.93 -7.38
C LEU A 76 -0.55 -0.45 -7.05
N SER A 77 0.50 -0.10 -6.29
CA SER A 77 0.84 1.29 -5.97
C SER A 77 1.21 2.09 -7.22
N THR A 78 2.06 1.51 -8.07
CA THR A 78 2.46 2.13 -9.35
C THR A 78 1.28 2.27 -10.31
N CYS A 79 0.39 1.29 -10.38
CA CYS A 79 -0.87 1.40 -11.13
C CYS A 79 -1.75 2.54 -10.58
N SER A 80 -1.86 2.71 -9.26
CA SER A 80 -2.60 3.82 -8.67
C SER A 80 -2.00 5.19 -9.03
N LEU A 81 -0.66 5.33 -8.98
CA LEU A 81 0.04 6.53 -9.45
C LEU A 81 -0.23 6.82 -10.92
N PHE A 82 -0.19 5.77 -11.76
CA PHE A 82 -0.47 5.89 -13.18
C PHE A 82 -1.91 6.34 -13.41
N LEU A 83 -2.88 5.82 -12.65
CA LEU A 83 -4.27 6.28 -12.71
C LEU A 83 -4.45 7.73 -12.26
N TYR A 84 -3.75 8.18 -11.21
CA TYR A 84 -3.76 9.60 -10.83
C TYR A 84 -3.18 10.49 -11.94
N PHE A 85 -2.12 10.02 -12.61
CA PHE A 85 -1.54 10.72 -13.74
C PHE A 85 -2.51 10.78 -14.94
N LEU A 86 -3.17 9.68 -15.29
CA LEU A 86 -4.20 9.66 -16.33
C LEU A 86 -5.39 10.56 -15.99
N GLN A 87 -5.84 10.56 -14.74
CA GLN A 87 -6.89 11.47 -14.28
C GLN A 87 -6.48 12.94 -14.45
N SER A 88 -5.20 13.27 -14.26
CA SER A 88 -4.71 14.63 -14.51
C SER A 88 -4.68 15.00 -16.00
N MET A 89 -4.71 14.01 -16.91
CA MET A 89 -4.58 14.21 -18.35
C MET A 89 -5.93 14.18 -19.09
N TYR A 90 -6.94 13.49 -18.55
CA TYR A 90 -8.27 13.37 -19.18
C TYR A 90 -9.29 14.34 -18.56
N GLU A 91 -9.97 15.13 -19.40
CA GLU A 91 -11.02 16.10 -18.99
C GLU A 91 -12.42 15.48 -18.86
N ASP A 92 -12.63 14.23 -19.30
CA ASP A 92 -13.97 13.63 -19.38
C ASP A 92 -14.47 13.04 -18.05
N ALA A 93 -15.44 13.71 -17.42
CA ALA A 93 -15.87 13.47 -16.05
C ALA A 93 -16.48 12.07 -15.78
N ARG A 94 -17.01 11.39 -16.80
CA ARG A 94 -17.66 10.07 -16.64
C ARG A 94 -16.68 8.91 -16.54
N GLU A 95 -15.60 8.95 -17.32
CA GLU A 95 -14.54 7.94 -17.23
C GLU A 95 -13.65 8.19 -16.02
N VAL A 96 -13.35 9.46 -15.72
CA VAL A 96 -12.57 9.86 -14.54
C VAL A 96 -13.23 9.40 -13.24
N SER A 97 -14.56 9.42 -13.14
CA SER A 97 -15.27 8.94 -11.94
C SER A 97 -15.12 7.42 -11.71
N LYS A 98 -15.21 6.62 -12.78
CA LYS A 98 -14.98 5.16 -12.70
C LYS A 98 -13.52 4.83 -12.40
N LEU A 99 -12.59 5.54 -13.04
CA LEU A 99 -11.15 5.38 -12.82
C LEU A 99 -10.74 5.81 -11.41
N ASN A 100 -11.37 6.84 -10.85
CA ASN A 100 -11.14 7.28 -9.47
C ASN A 100 -11.61 6.22 -8.46
N ALA A 101 -12.78 5.61 -8.67
CA ALA A 101 -13.24 4.50 -7.83
C ALA A 101 -12.28 3.29 -7.90
N ALA A 102 -11.77 2.97 -9.10
CA ALA A 102 -10.78 1.92 -9.30
C ALA A 102 -9.42 2.26 -8.64
N SER A 103 -8.93 3.49 -8.76
CA SER A 103 -7.66 3.93 -8.16
C SER A 103 -7.71 3.91 -6.64
N VAL A 104 -8.83 4.36 -6.04
CA VAL A 104 -9.05 4.26 -4.60
C VAL A 104 -9.10 2.79 -4.17
N GLY A 105 -9.77 1.92 -4.93
CA GLY A 105 -9.79 0.48 -4.66
C GLY A 105 -8.40 -0.15 -4.72
N LEU A 106 -7.64 0.13 -5.77
CA LEU A 106 -6.27 -0.37 -5.96
C LEU A 106 -5.33 0.14 -4.87
N ASN A 107 -5.48 1.40 -4.43
CA ASN A 107 -4.69 1.95 -3.34
C ASN A 107 -4.99 1.23 -2.01
N ILE A 108 -6.27 0.96 -1.71
CA ILE A 108 -6.64 0.17 -0.52
C ILE A 108 -6.03 -1.23 -0.60
N VAL A 109 -6.09 -1.90 -1.75
CA VAL A 109 -5.48 -3.23 -1.92
C VAL A 109 -3.95 -3.14 -1.81
N SER A 110 -3.31 -2.09 -2.32
CA SER A 110 -1.86 -1.86 -2.19
C SER A 110 -1.44 -1.67 -0.74
N ILE A 111 -2.20 -0.90 0.04
CA ILE A 111 -1.98 -0.73 1.48
C ILE A 111 -2.06 -2.08 2.18
N VAL A 112 -3.09 -2.89 1.90
CA VAL A 112 -3.24 -4.23 2.49
C VAL A 112 -2.08 -5.15 2.09
N ALA A 113 -1.69 -5.15 0.81
CA ALA A 113 -0.56 -5.93 0.31
C ALA A 113 0.76 -5.53 0.99
N MET A 114 1.02 -4.23 1.14
CA MET A 114 2.18 -3.72 1.88
C MET A 114 2.17 -4.20 3.34
N MET A 115 1.02 -4.29 4.00
CA MET A 115 0.96 -4.80 5.37
C MET A 115 1.29 -6.30 5.42
N LEU A 116 0.82 -7.08 4.46
CA LEU A 116 1.21 -8.49 4.33
C LEU A 116 2.73 -8.62 4.12
N THR A 117 3.31 -7.76 3.30
CA THR A 117 4.77 -7.67 3.10
C THR A 117 5.50 -7.33 4.39
N PHE A 118 4.99 -6.40 5.20
CA PHE A 118 5.60 -6.07 6.48
C PHE A 118 5.57 -7.26 7.47
N ILE A 119 4.43 -7.95 7.58
CA ILE A 119 4.26 -9.11 8.47
C ILE A 119 5.17 -10.27 8.02
N THR A 120 5.12 -10.61 6.74
CA THR A 120 5.93 -11.70 6.18
C THR A 120 7.42 -11.36 6.18
N GLY A 121 7.79 -10.12 5.88
CA GLY A 121 9.16 -9.62 5.89
C GLY A 121 9.76 -9.60 7.29
N THR A 122 9.03 -9.10 8.30
CA THR A 122 9.49 -9.15 9.70
C THR A 122 9.66 -10.59 10.18
N TYR A 123 8.76 -11.50 9.81
CA TYR A 123 8.90 -12.93 10.12
C TYR A 123 10.13 -13.58 9.47
N VAL A 124 10.44 -13.21 8.23
CA VAL A 124 11.64 -13.69 7.50
C VAL A 124 12.91 -13.17 8.16
N VAL A 125 12.99 -11.85 8.40
CA VAL A 125 14.18 -11.19 8.99
C VAL A 125 14.45 -11.68 10.40
N LEU A 126 13.39 -11.87 11.19
CA LEU A 126 13.48 -12.24 12.61
C LEU A 126 13.34 -13.75 12.82
N SER A 127 13.61 -14.55 11.78
CA SER A 127 13.54 -16.01 11.82
C SER A 127 14.51 -16.66 12.82
N HIS A 128 15.52 -15.92 13.30
CA HIS A 128 16.43 -16.36 14.35
C HIS A 128 15.84 -16.25 15.76
N SER A 129 14.94 -15.29 16.03
CA SER A 129 14.33 -15.08 17.35
C SER A 129 12.80 -15.03 17.25
N LEU A 130 12.18 -16.20 17.35
CA LEU A 130 10.73 -16.38 17.22
C LEU A 130 9.93 -15.54 18.23
N ALA A 131 10.44 -15.36 19.45
CA ALA A 131 9.75 -14.57 20.49
C ALA A 131 9.59 -13.10 20.08
N LEU A 132 10.64 -12.50 19.51
CA LEU A 132 10.57 -11.12 19.01
C LEU A 132 9.69 -11.02 17.77
N ALA A 133 9.78 -12.02 16.86
CA ALA A 133 8.95 -12.07 15.66
C ALA A 133 7.46 -12.10 16.01
N ILE A 134 7.06 -12.94 16.95
CA ILE A 134 5.67 -13.06 17.41
C ILE A 134 5.21 -11.76 18.05
N THR A 135 6.03 -11.15 18.91
CA THR A 135 5.66 -9.91 19.61
C THR A 135 5.43 -8.76 18.63
N VAL A 136 6.32 -8.58 17.66
CA VAL A 136 6.19 -7.53 16.63
C VAL A 136 5.00 -7.83 15.69
N CYS A 137 4.80 -9.09 15.30
CA CYS A 137 3.64 -9.50 14.52
C CYS A 137 2.32 -9.21 15.24
N LEU A 138 2.24 -9.50 16.54
CA LEU A 138 1.02 -9.26 17.33
C LEU A 138 0.70 -7.77 17.42
N ILE A 139 1.70 -6.95 17.74
CA ILE A 139 1.53 -5.48 17.83
C ILE A 139 1.11 -4.93 16.47
N GLY A 140 1.80 -5.33 15.40
CA GLY A 140 1.47 -4.93 14.03
C GLY A 140 0.06 -5.35 13.64
N SER A 141 -0.29 -6.63 13.83
CA SER A 141 -1.60 -7.18 13.47
C SER A 141 -2.75 -6.51 14.22
N PHE A 142 -2.55 -6.18 15.51
CA PHE A 142 -3.56 -5.45 16.29
C PHE A 142 -3.78 -4.03 15.78
N PHE A 143 -2.69 -3.31 15.49
CA PHE A 143 -2.77 -1.98 14.88
C PHE A 143 -3.45 -2.02 13.50
N PHE A 144 -3.11 -3.00 12.67
CA PHE A 144 -3.72 -3.16 11.36
C PHE A 144 -5.19 -3.55 11.42
N LEU A 145 -5.58 -4.47 12.30
CA LEU A 145 -6.98 -4.81 12.53
C LEU A 145 -7.78 -3.57 12.93
N PHE A 146 -7.25 -2.76 13.84
CA PHE A 146 -7.89 -1.52 14.25
C PHE A 146 -8.07 -0.55 13.08
N VAL A 147 -7.02 -0.34 12.26
CA VAL A 147 -7.10 0.50 11.06
C VAL A 147 -8.10 -0.05 10.04
N ILE A 148 -8.11 -1.36 9.80
CA ILE A 148 -9.06 -2.02 8.87
C ILE A 148 -10.50 -1.84 9.36
N VAL A 149 -10.78 -2.04 10.65
CA VAL A 149 -12.10 -1.82 11.23
C VAL A 149 -12.54 -0.37 11.08
N LEU A 150 -11.65 0.59 11.33
CA LEU A 150 -11.94 2.01 11.12
C LEU A 150 -12.24 2.33 9.64
N LEU A 151 -11.48 1.73 8.71
CA LEU A 151 -11.71 1.89 7.27
C LEU A 151 -13.06 1.31 6.85
N ILE A 152 -13.39 0.09 7.30
CA ILE A 152 -14.69 -0.54 7.03
C ILE A 152 -15.81 0.34 7.57
N LYS A 153 -15.68 0.83 8.81
CA LYS A 153 -16.66 1.74 9.41
C LYS A 153 -16.81 3.02 8.58
N MET A 154 -15.72 3.63 8.12
CA MET A 154 -15.75 4.81 7.27
C MET A 154 -16.40 4.55 5.91
N VAL A 155 -16.11 3.41 5.28
CA VAL A 155 -16.71 3.01 4.00
C VAL A 155 -18.20 2.73 4.19
N TYR A 156 -18.57 2.02 5.24
CA TYR A 156 -19.95 1.74 5.59
C TYR A 156 -20.75 3.02 5.79
N ASP A 157 -20.21 3.97 6.58
CA ASP A 157 -20.83 5.28 6.80
C ASP A 157 -20.99 6.08 5.50
N ARG A 158 -20.01 6.01 4.60
CA ARG A 158 -20.08 6.62 3.25
C ARG A 158 -21.11 5.96 2.34
N GLN A 159 -21.28 4.65 2.41
CA GLN A 159 -22.28 3.92 1.62
C GLN A 159 -23.69 4.16 2.14
N VAL A 160 -23.88 4.20 3.47
CA VAL A 160 -25.15 4.56 4.10
C VAL A 160 -25.58 5.96 3.68
N LYS A 161 -24.68 6.94 3.75
CA LYS A 161 -24.97 8.32 3.31
C LYS A 161 -25.35 8.44 1.83
N ARG A 162 -24.77 7.61 0.97
CA ARG A 162 -25.08 7.57 -0.46
C ARG A 162 -26.42 6.88 -0.78
N ASN A 163 -26.94 6.07 0.13
CA ASN A 163 -28.24 5.41 -0.03
C ASN A 163 -29.41 6.25 0.52
N GLU A 164 -29.13 7.32 1.27
CA GLU A 164 -30.14 8.27 1.79
C GLU A 164 -30.34 9.52 0.91
N ASP A 165 -29.43 9.79 -0.04
CA ASP A 165 -29.53 10.87 -1.05
C ASP A 165 -30.10 10.35 -2.40
#